data_AF-A0AAU9SAX7-F1
#
_entry.id   AF-A0AAU9SAX7-F1
#
_cell.length_a   1.000
_cell.length_b   1.000
_cell.length_c   1.000
_cell.angle_alpha   90.00
_cell.angle_beta   90.00
_cell.angle_gamma   90.00
#
_symmetry.space_group_name_H-M   'P 1'
#
loop_
_entity.id
_entity.type
_entity.pdbx_description
1 polymer ?
#
loop_
_entity_poly.entity_id
_entity_poly.type
_entity_poly.pdbx_seq_one_letter_code
_entity_poly.pdbx_strand_id
1 'polypeptide(L)'
;MASIMVLVTVLTILFTTFRISQATSRTVTFHEPSMVNKHEQWMARFSRVYRDELEKQMRRDVFKKNLKFIEEFNKKENKSYKVGVNEFADWTSEEFLATHTGLKNLTNIPPSTVVGKMMPSKSWDVSNVAAESKDWRSEGAVTPVKYQGQCARITRLRSLAMERTRTGLSTGWLRTLGVKLGEKMVTLGYVETWLGLKACVV
;
A
#
# COMPACT_ATOMS: atom_id res chain seq x y z
N MET A 1 73.22 34.50 10.18
CA MET A 1 72.78 33.14 10.52
C MET A 1 71.34 33.09 11.06
N ALA A 2 70.98 33.90 12.07
CA ALA A 2 69.61 33.94 12.63
C ALA A 2 68.49 34.21 11.59
N SER A 3 68.70 35.15 10.67
CA SER A 3 67.68 35.50 9.66
C SER A 3 67.39 34.37 8.66
N ILE A 4 68.41 33.59 8.28
CA ILE A 4 68.26 32.42 7.40
C ILE A 4 67.52 31.30 8.14
N MET A 5 67.80 31.11 9.44
CA MET A 5 67.10 30.10 10.23
C MET A 5 65.61 30.43 10.41
N VAL A 6 65.25 31.70 10.57
CA VAL A 6 63.84 32.13 10.64
C VAL A 6 63.11 31.91 9.30
N LEU A 7 63.79 32.15 8.18
CA LEU A 7 63.18 31.92 6.86
C LEU A 7 62.90 30.43 6.62
N VAL A 8 63.84 29.56 7.00
CA VAL A 8 63.70 28.11 6.87
C VAL A 8 62.57 27.58 7.76
N THR A 9 62.44 28.05 9.01
CA THR A 9 61.35 27.61 9.89
C THR A 9 59.98 28.05 9.36
N VAL A 10 59.84 29.29 8.88
CA VAL A 10 58.58 29.77 8.27
C VAL A 10 58.20 28.95 7.05
N LEU A 11 59.15 28.62 6.17
CA LEU A 11 58.89 27.80 4.99
C LEU A 11 58.48 26.37 5.36
N THR A 12 59.10 25.75 6.36
CA THR A 12 58.68 24.42 6.83
C THR A 12 57.28 24.41 7.42
N ILE A 13 56.89 25.45 8.17
CA ILE A 13 55.53 25.60 8.70
C ILE A 13 54.52 25.72 7.56
N LEU A 14 54.79 26.55 6.55
CA LEU A 14 53.92 26.70 5.38
C LEU A 14 53.79 25.41 4.54
N PHE A 15 54.88 24.66 4.39
CA PHE A 15 54.83 23.37 3.68
C PHE A 15 54.06 22.30 4.46
N THR A 16 54.15 22.28 5.79
CA THR A 16 53.39 21.33 6.63
C THR A 16 51.89 21.68 6.67
N THR A 17 51.51 22.95 6.74
CA THR A 17 50.10 23.36 6.71
C THR A 17 49.45 23.11 5.34
N PHE A 18 50.20 23.25 4.25
CA PHE A 18 49.73 22.91 2.89
C PHE A 18 49.45 21.40 2.72
N ARG A 19 50.16 20.53 3.43
CA ARG A 19 49.94 19.07 3.38
C ARG A 19 48.77 18.61 4.25
N ILE A 20 48.48 19.30 5.35
CA ILE A 20 47.33 19.00 6.22
C ILE A 20 45.99 19.34 5.53
N SER A 21 45.96 20.35 4.65
CA SER A 21 44.75 20.69 3.88
C SER A 21 44.32 19.66 2.83
N GLN A 22 45.13 18.63 2.53
CA GLN A 22 44.73 17.56 1.60
C GLN A 22 44.24 16.28 2.29
N ALA A 23 44.15 16.26 3.63
CA ALA A 23 43.52 15.17 4.37
C ALA A 23 42.10 15.59 4.80
N THR A 24 41.10 14.91 4.24
CA THR A 24 39.67 14.90 4.61
C THR A 24 38.82 16.14 4.27
N SER A 25 38.66 16.40 2.97
CA SER A 25 37.32 16.70 2.46
C SER A 25 36.79 15.46 1.75
N ARG A 26 36.37 14.46 2.53
CA ARG A 26 35.40 13.48 2.01
C ARG A 26 34.05 14.18 2.05
N THR A 27 33.73 14.93 1.00
CA THR A 27 32.34 15.25 0.71
C THR A 27 31.62 13.91 0.59
N VAL A 28 30.90 13.53 1.64
CA VAL A 28 29.86 12.50 1.55
C VAL A 28 28.83 13.09 0.60
N THR A 29 29.02 12.85 -0.69
CA THR A 29 28.00 13.10 -1.70
C THR A 29 26.87 12.15 -1.32
N PHE A 30 25.85 12.69 -0.65
CA PHE A 30 24.59 12.00 -0.46
C PHE A 30 23.95 11.94 -1.84
N HIS A 31 24.45 11.01 -2.66
CA HIS A 31 23.99 10.84 -4.01
C HIS A 31 22.57 10.28 -3.89
N GLU A 32 21.58 11.11 -4.21
CA GLU A 32 20.20 10.66 -4.33
C GLU A 32 20.20 9.38 -5.19
N PRO A 33 19.63 8.27 -4.68
CA PRO A 33 19.70 7.02 -5.40
C PRO A 33 19.00 7.18 -6.75
N SER A 34 19.66 6.70 -7.81
CA SER A 34 19.10 6.65 -9.16
C SER A 34 17.68 6.04 -9.13
N MET A 35 16.81 6.44 -10.07
CA MET A 35 15.50 5.79 -10.23
C MET A 35 15.60 4.28 -10.45
N VAL A 36 16.68 3.82 -11.08
CA VAL A 36 16.98 2.39 -11.18
C VAL A 36 17.14 1.79 -9.79
N ASN A 37 18.01 2.36 -8.94
CA ASN A 37 18.25 1.88 -7.59
C ASN A 37 16.98 1.93 -6.71
N LYS A 38 16.20 3.02 -6.78
CA LYS A 38 14.94 3.12 -6.00
C LYS A 38 13.93 2.05 -6.43
N HIS A 39 13.81 1.80 -7.74
CA HIS A 39 12.92 0.76 -8.25
C HIS A 39 13.41 -0.64 -7.87
N GLU A 40 14.70 -0.93 -7.95
CA GLU A 40 15.25 -2.23 -7.56
C GLU A 40 15.12 -2.52 -6.07
N GLN A 41 15.33 -1.52 -5.21
CA GLN A 41 15.07 -1.65 -3.77
C GLN A 41 13.59 -1.91 -3.49
N TRP A 42 12.71 -1.20 -4.19
CA TRP A 42 11.27 -1.43 -4.09
C TRP A 42 10.87 -2.83 -4.59
N MET A 43 11.46 -3.29 -5.70
CA MET A 43 11.21 -4.63 -6.23
C MET A 43 11.62 -5.70 -5.22
N ALA A 44 12.81 -5.57 -4.61
CA ALA A 44 13.28 -6.47 -3.58
C ALA A 44 12.33 -6.47 -2.37
N ARG A 45 11.88 -5.30 -1.91
CA ARG A 45 10.96 -5.15 -0.79
C ARG A 45 9.60 -5.84 -1.02
N PHE A 46 9.07 -5.78 -2.23
CA PHE A 46 7.75 -6.32 -2.58
C PHE A 46 7.83 -7.62 -3.40
N SER A 47 9.00 -8.25 -3.48
CA SER A 47 9.24 -9.49 -4.24
C SER A 47 8.74 -9.41 -5.69
N ARG A 48 8.97 -8.27 -6.35
CA ARG A 48 8.54 -8.04 -7.74
C ARG A 48 9.55 -8.59 -8.73
N VAL A 49 9.04 -9.37 -9.68
CA VAL A 49 9.79 -9.94 -10.80
C VAL A 49 8.98 -9.68 -12.07
N TYR A 50 9.65 -9.22 -13.12
CA TYR A 50 9.05 -8.97 -14.43
C TYR A 50 9.53 -10.01 -15.43
N ARG A 51 8.77 -10.19 -16.52
CA ARG A 51 9.06 -11.19 -17.54
C ARG A 51 10.36 -10.89 -18.30
N ASP A 52 10.58 -9.61 -18.60
CA ASP A 52 11.69 -9.15 -19.44
C ASP A 52 12.12 -7.72 -19.05
N GLU A 53 13.27 -7.28 -19.57
CA GLU A 53 13.82 -5.96 -19.26
C GLU A 53 12.97 -4.82 -19.86
N LEU A 54 12.23 -5.08 -20.94
CA LEU A 54 11.31 -4.12 -21.54
C LEU A 54 10.13 -3.85 -20.59
N GLU A 55 9.51 -4.89 -20.04
CA GLU A 55 8.49 -4.77 -19.01
C GLU A 55 9.05 -4.07 -17.76
N LYS A 56 10.24 -4.46 -17.29
CA LYS A 56 10.89 -3.81 -16.15
C LYS A 56 11.08 -2.31 -16.40
N GLN A 57 11.50 -1.91 -17.60
CA GLN A 57 11.64 -0.50 -17.98
C GLN A 57 10.29 0.23 -18.00
N MET A 58 9.27 -0.35 -18.62
CA MET A 58 7.92 0.24 -18.62
C MET A 58 7.38 0.43 -17.20
N ARG A 59 7.58 -0.58 -16.34
CA ARG A 59 7.15 -0.56 -14.92
C ARG A 59 7.97 0.43 -14.10
N ARG A 60 9.27 0.62 -14.39
CA ARG A 60 10.08 1.72 -13.84
C ARG A 60 9.49 3.08 -14.15
N ASP A 61 9.02 3.30 -15.37
CA ASP A 61 8.47 4.59 -15.77
C ASP A 61 7.15 4.89 -15.05
N VAL A 62 6.30 3.88 -14.84
CA VAL A 62 5.10 4.00 -14.00
C VAL A 62 5.48 4.28 -12.54
N PHE A 63 6.44 3.52 -12.00
CA PHE A 63 6.96 3.72 -10.65
C PHE A 63 7.48 5.13 -10.42
N LYS A 64 8.26 5.66 -11.36
CA LYS A 64 8.77 7.04 -11.33
C LYS A 64 7.64 8.07 -11.29
N LYS A 65 6.59 7.90 -12.11
CA LYS A 65 5.41 8.78 -12.12
C LYS A 65 4.69 8.74 -10.77
N ASN A 66 4.53 7.56 -10.19
CA ASN A 66 3.87 7.39 -8.89
C ASN A 66 4.69 7.95 -7.73
N LEU A 67 6.02 7.82 -7.75
CA LEU A 67 6.89 8.49 -6.78
C LEU A 67 6.75 10.01 -6.85
N LYS A 68 6.77 10.58 -8.06
CA LYS A 68 6.57 12.02 -8.24
C LYS A 68 5.21 12.47 -7.69
N PHE A 69 4.15 11.72 -7.97
CA PHE A 69 2.82 11.97 -7.40
C PHE A 69 2.84 11.95 -5.87
N ILE A 70 3.50 10.97 -5.25
CA ILE A 70 3.61 10.84 -3.79
C ILE A 70 4.32 12.07 -3.19
N GLU A 71 5.45 12.47 -3.77
CA GLU A 71 6.21 13.63 -3.32
C GLU A 71 5.39 14.93 -3.45
N GLU A 72 4.76 15.16 -4.59
CA GLU A 72 3.91 16.34 -4.82
C GLU A 72 2.68 16.37 -3.93
N PHE A 73 2.05 15.21 -3.69
CA PHE A 73 0.87 15.11 -2.84
C PHE A 73 1.23 15.44 -1.38
N ASN A 74 2.32 14.87 -0.88
CA ASN A 74 2.74 15.03 0.51
C ASN A 74 3.35 16.41 0.83
N LYS A 75 3.76 17.18 -0.20
CA LYS A 75 4.20 18.58 -0.04
C LYS A 75 3.05 19.57 0.17
N LYS A 76 1.80 19.20 -0.11
CA LYS A 76 0.64 20.10 0.02
C LYS A 76 0.23 20.21 1.50
N GLU A 77 0.18 21.44 2.03
CA GLU A 77 -0.02 21.69 3.48
C GLU A 77 -1.46 21.45 4.01
N ASN A 78 -2.44 21.14 3.14
CA ASN A 78 -3.84 20.97 3.53
C ASN A 78 -4.37 19.55 3.28
N LYS A 79 -3.61 18.53 3.67
CA LYS A 79 -4.04 17.12 3.55
C LYS A 79 -4.12 16.47 4.92
N SER A 80 -5.28 15.86 5.22
CA SER A 80 -5.51 15.07 6.43
C SER A 80 -4.81 13.71 6.41
N TYR A 81 -4.20 13.33 5.28
CA TYR A 81 -3.50 12.08 5.11
C TYR A 81 -2.26 12.25 4.22
N LYS A 82 -1.36 11.28 4.31
CA LYS A 82 -0.19 11.15 3.45
C LYS A 82 -0.31 9.89 2.61
N VAL A 83 0.23 9.93 1.40
CA VAL A 83 0.38 8.76 0.54
C VAL A 83 1.81 8.24 0.63
N GLY A 84 1.99 6.94 0.43
CA GLY A 84 3.30 6.30 0.55
C GLY A 84 3.49 5.23 -0.50
N VAL A 85 4.75 4.85 -0.70
CA VAL A 85 5.12 3.77 -1.62
C VAL A 85 4.60 2.44 -1.06
N ASN A 86 3.82 1.72 -1.85
CA ASN A 86 3.22 0.42 -1.49
C ASN A 86 3.47 -0.62 -2.61
N GLU A 87 2.85 -1.80 -2.49
CA GLU A 87 2.98 -2.91 -3.45
C GLU A 87 2.44 -2.61 -4.87
N PHE A 88 1.67 -1.53 -5.02
CA PHE A 88 1.04 -1.07 -6.26
C PHE A 88 1.78 0.12 -6.88
N ALA A 89 2.97 0.46 -6.39
CA ALA A 89 3.69 1.64 -6.86
C ALA A 89 4.10 1.57 -8.35
N ASP A 90 4.09 0.41 -8.99
CA ASP A 90 4.34 0.22 -10.44
C ASP A 90 3.06 -0.01 -11.28
N TRP A 91 1.87 0.20 -10.68
CA TRP A 91 0.58 0.10 -11.36
C TRP A 91 0.08 1.48 -11.80
N THR A 92 -0.59 1.55 -12.94
CA THR A 92 -1.41 2.71 -13.28
C THR A 92 -2.75 2.65 -12.54
N SER A 93 -3.42 3.80 -12.43
CA SER A 93 -4.77 3.89 -11.84
C SER A 93 -5.75 2.98 -12.57
N GLU A 94 -5.68 2.93 -13.91
CA GLU A 94 -6.56 2.14 -14.76
C GLU A 94 -6.32 0.63 -14.56
N GLU A 95 -5.06 0.21 -14.52
CA GLU A 95 -4.70 -1.18 -14.24
C GLU A 95 -5.19 -1.60 -12.85
N PHE A 96 -4.97 -0.75 -11.84
CA PHE A 96 -5.41 -1.03 -10.47
C PHE A 96 -6.93 -1.16 -10.38
N LEU A 97 -7.68 -0.24 -11.00
CA LEU A 97 -9.14 -0.30 -11.05
C LEU A 97 -9.64 -1.58 -11.73
N ALA A 98 -9.07 -1.91 -12.89
CA ALA A 98 -9.49 -3.06 -13.71
C ALA A 98 -9.30 -4.41 -13.01
N THR A 99 -8.33 -4.53 -12.10
CA THR A 99 -7.91 -5.81 -11.51
C THR A 99 -8.25 -5.93 -10.02
N HIS A 100 -8.21 -4.83 -9.25
CA HIS A 100 -8.28 -4.87 -7.78
C HIS A 100 -9.58 -4.31 -7.19
N THR A 101 -10.50 -3.75 -7.96
CA THR A 101 -11.72 -3.15 -7.35
C THR A 101 -13.01 -3.89 -7.65
N GLY A 102 -13.04 -4.76 -8.67
CA GLY A 102 -14.27 -5.40 -9.13
C GLY A 102 -15.31 -4.43 -9.70
N LEU A 103 -14.95 -3.16 -9.85
CA LEU A 103 -15.76 -2.12 -10.47
C LEU A 103 -15.52 -2.16 -11.99
N LYS A 104 -16.08 -3.15 -12.68
CA LYS A 104 -16.14 -3.10 -14.14
C LYS A 104 -17.23 -2.11 -14.54
N ASN A 105 -16.86 -1.04 -15.23
CA ASN A 105 -17.78 -0.10 -15.91
C ASN A 105 -18.85 0.58 -15.03
N LEU A 106 -18.46 1.17 -13.90
CA LEU A 106 -19.35 2.10 -13.17
C LEU A 106 -19.48 3.48 -13.84
N THR A 107 -18.74 3.75 -14.91
CA THR A 107 -18.80 5.02 -15.65
C THR A 107 -20.16 5.28 -16.32
N ASN A 108 -21.02 4.25 -16.45
CA ASN A 108 -22.30 4.35 -17.16
C ASN A 108 -23.54 4.00 -16.31
N ILE A 109 -23.43 3.87 -14.98
CA ILE A 109 -24.59 3.58 -14.14
C ILE A 109 -25.06 4.89 -13.49
N PRO A 110 -26.23 5.44 -13.87
CA PRO A 110 -26.81 6.58 -13.19
C PRO A 110 -27.02 6.24 -11.69
N PRO A 111 -26.74 7.17 -10.76
CA PRO A 111 -26.97 6.96 -9.33
C PRO A 111 -28.40 6.49 -9.01
N SER A 112 -29.37 6.82 -9.86
CA SER A 112 -30.78 6.49 -9.70
C SER A 112 -31.14 5.02 -9.94
N THR A 113 -30.32 4.24 -10.65
CA THR A 113 -30.69 2.87 -11.06
C THR A 113 -30.43 1.83 -9.94
N VAL A 114 -29.61 2.15 -8.94
CA VAL A 114 -29.22 1.21 -7.87
C VAL A 114 -30.18 1.26 -6.66
N VAL A 115 -31.06 2.26 -6.58
CA VAL A 115 -31.90 2.52 -5.39
C VAL A 115 -33.19 1.66 -5.37
N GLY A 116 -33.50 0.94 -6.45
CA GLY A 116 -34.83 0.31 -6.65
C GLY A 116 -35.18 -0.92 -5.82
N LYS A 117 -34.26 -1.52 -5.03
CA LYS A 117 -34.54 -2.71 -4.19
C LYS A 117 -33.77 -2.69 -2.88
N MET A 118 -33.71 -1.55 -2.20
CA MET A 118 -33.22 -1.55 -0.83
C MET A 118 -34.31 -2.16 0.06
N MET A 119 -33.96 -3.24 0.78
CA MET A 119 -34.78 -3.75 1.89
C MET A 119 -35.22 -2.56 2.77
N PRO A 120 -36.46 -2.54 3.29
CA PRO A 120 -36.92 -1.46 4.15
C PRO A 120 -35.89 -1.25 5.27
N SER A 121 -35.28 -0.07 5.30
CA SER A 121 -34.34 0.30 6.34
C SER A 121 -35.10 0.32 7.66
N LYS A 122 -34.92 -0.72 8.48
CA LYS A 122 -35.46 -0.75 9.83
C LYS A 122 -34.78 0.40 10.59
N SER A 123 -35.53 1.41 11.00
CA SER A 123 -34.97 2.51 11.79
C SER A 123 -34.62 1.96 13.17
N TRP A 124 -33.33 1.92 13.48
CA TRP A 124 -32.85 1.55 14.81
C TRP A 124 -32.86 2.79 15.69
N ASP A 125 -33.38 2.67 16.91
CA ASP A 125 -33.26 3.74 17.91
C ASP A 125 -31.81 3.81 18.39
N VAL A 126 -31.14 4.92 18.06
CA VAL A 126 -29.74 5.19 18.38
C VAL A 126 -29.59 6.31 19.42
N SER A 127 -30.70 6.74 20.05
CA SER A 127 -30.72 7.81 21.05
C SER A 127 -29.79 7.56 22.25
N ASN A 128 -29.53 6.29 22.58
CA ASN A 128 -28.68 5.87 23.70
C ASN A 128 -27.26 5.41 23.29
N VAL A 129 -26.87 5.56 22.02
CA VAL A 129 -25.52 5.24 21.58
C VAL A 129 -24.63 6.45 21.87
N ALA A 130 -23.80 6.36 22.90
CA ALA A 130 -22.82 7.40 23.20
C ALA A 130 -21.95 7.69 21.95
N ALA A 131 -21.68 8.96 21.69
CA ALA A 131 -20.86 9.45 20.55
C ALA A 131 -19.37 9.12 20.69
N GLU A 132 -19.03 8.06 21.43
CA GLU A 132 -17.67 7.60 21.62
C GLU A 132 -17.21 6.81 20.39
N SER A 133 -15.94 6.98 20.03
CA SER A 133 -15.35 6.22 18.93
C SER A 133 -15.33 4.73 19.29
N LYS A 134 -16.01 3.89 18.50
CA LYS A 134 -16.00 2.43 18.66
C LYS A 134 -15.05 1.78 17.65
N ASP A 135 -14.03 1.07 18.15
CA ASP A 135 -13.15 0.22 17.33
C ASP A 135 -13.49 -1.26 17.54
N TRP A 136 -14.09 -1.91 16.53
CA TRP A 136 -14.43 -3.34 16.62
C TRP A 136 -13.21 -4.27 16.64
N ARG A 137 -12.01 -3.76 16.31
CA ARG A 137 -10.77 -4.55 16.38
C ARG A 137 -10.37 -4.83 17.83
N SER A 138 -10.57 -3.86 18.74
CA SER A 138 -10.24 -4.06 20.16
C SER A 138 -11.18 -5.05 20.84
N GLU A 139 -12.39 -5.23 20.30
CA GLU A 139 -13.37 -6.21 20.76
C GLU A 139 -13.10 -7.62 20.22
N GLY A 140 -12.04 -7.81 19.43
CA GLY A 140 -11.77 -9.10 18.80
C GLY A 140 -12.90 -9.52 17.87
N ALA A 141 -13.56 -8.57 17.19
CA ALA A 141 -14.65 -8.84 16.25
C ALA A 141 -14.22 -8.71 14.76
N VAL A 142 -12.95 -8.36 14.52
CA VAL A 142 -12.38 -8.18 13.17
C VAL A 142 -11.28 -9.19 12.92
N THR A 143 -11.37 -9.93 11.80
CA THR A 143 -10.30 -10.86 11.40
C THR A 143 -9.07 -10.14 10.84
N PRO A 144 -7.88 -10.77 10.82
CA PRO A 144 -6.70 -10.20 10.17
C PRO A 144 -6.95 -9.79 8.71
N VAL A 145 -6.28 -8.72 8.28
CA VAL A 145 -6.34 -8.22 6.90
C VAL A 145 -6.02 -9.34 5.92
N LYS A 146 -6.82 -9.43 4.85
CA LYS A 146 -6.69 -10.45 3.80
C LYS A 146 -6.24 -9.82 2.49
N TYR A 147 -5.37 -10.51 1.77
CA TYR A 147 -4.98 -10.15 0.41
C TYR A 147 -5.97 -10.74 -0.59
N GLN A 148 -6.49 -9.90 -1.48
CA GLN A 148 -7.49 -10.30 -2.48
C GLN A 148 -6.89 -10.89 -3.75
N GLY A 149 -5.59 -10.67 -4.00
CA GLY A 149 -4.95 -10.99 -5.26
C GLY A 149 -5.44 -10.12 -6.41
N GLN A 150 -5.05 -10.50 -7.62
CA GLN A 150 -5.40 -9.80 -8.86
C GLN A 150 -6.80 -10.13 -9.37
N CYS A 151 -7.52 -11.04 -8.71
CA CYS A 151 -8.92 -11.31 -9.03
C CYS A 151 -9.77 -10.36 -8.20
N ALA A 152 -10.65 -9.62 -8.87
CA ALA A 152 -11.60 -8.64 -8.34
C ALA A 152 -12.67 -9.22 -7.35
N ARG A 153 -12.25 -9.96 -6.32
CA ARG A 153 -13.08 -10.71 -5.37
C ARG A 153 -13.48 -9.89 -4.12
N ILE A 154 -13.38 -8.57 -4.20
CA ILE A 154 -13.62 -7.67 -3.06
C ILE A 154 -15.01 -7.86 -2.44
N THR A 155 -16.04 -8.10 -3.27
CA THR A 155 -17.42 -8.35 -2.80
C THR A 155 -17.52 -9.61 -1.94
N ARG A 156 -16.81 -10.68 -2.32
CA ARG A 156 -16.75 -11.95 -1.57
C ARG A 156 -15.98 -11.80 -0.26
N LEU A 157 -14.85 -11.09 -0.27
CA LEU A 157 -14.10 -10.84 0.97
C LEU A 157 -14.90 -9.96 1.93
N ARG A 158 -15.63 -8.96 1.41
CA ARG A 158 -16.50 -8.10 2.20
C ARG A 158 -17.62 -8.89 2.87
N SER A 159 -18.34 -9.75 2.13
CA SER A 159 -19.42 -10.56 2.70
C SER A 159 -18.92 -11.54 3.76
N LEU A 160 -17.79 -12.19 3.52
CA LEU A 160 -17.16 -13.09 4.48
C LEU A 160 -16.70 -12.37 5.75
N ALA A 161 -16.17 -11.16 5.64
CA ALA A 161 -15.76 -10.35 6.80
C ALA A 161 -16.98 -9.96 7.64
N MET A 162 -18.06 -9.47 7.02
CA MET A 162 -19.29 -9.08 7.72
C MET A 162 -19.92 -10.25 8.47
N GLU A 163 -20.03 -11.41 7.83
CA GLU A 163 -20.60 -12.60 8.47
C GLU A 163 -19.77 -13.05 9.69
N ARG A 164 -18.43 -12.98 9.60
CA ARG A 164 -17.56 -13.34 10.73
C ARG A 164 -17.65 -12.36 11.88
N THR A 165 -17.71 -11.06 11.61
CA THR A 165 -17.90 -10.07 12.67
C THR A 165 -19.23 -10.33 13.38
N ARG A 166 -20.30 -10.62 12.64
CA ARG A 166 -21.61 -10.98 13.21
C ARG A 166 -21.53 -12.22 14.10
N THR A 167 -20.95 -13.32 13.60
CA THR A 167 -20.80 -14.56 14.38
C THR A 167 -19.88 -14.37 15.57
N GLY A 168 -18.78 -13.61 15.42
CA GLY A 168 -17.82 -13.33 16.47
C GLY A 168 -18.46 -12.55 17.62
N LEU A 169 -19.24 -11.52 17.30
CA LEU A 169 -20.00 -10.76 18.29
C LEU A 169 -21.10 -11.59 18.97
N SER A 170 -21.77 -12.49 18.24
CA SER A 170 -22.85 -13.30 18.82
C SER A 170 -22.36 -14.48 19.64
N THR A 171 -21.18 -15.03 19.34
CA THR A 171 -20.67 -16.27 19.96
C THR A 171 -19.46 -16.07 20.87
N GLY A 172 -18.75 -14.94 20.77
CA GLY A 172 -17.48 -14.69 21.45
C GLY A 172 -16.26 -15.34 20.79
N TRP A 173 -16.41 -16.03 19.65
CA TRP A 173 -15.31 -16.75 18.98
C TRP A 173 -15.13 -16.32 17.52
N LEU A 174 -13.95 -15.76 17.18
CA LEU A 174 -13.56 -15.52 15.79
C LEU A 174 -12.83 -16.73 15.21
N ARG A 175 -13.47 -17.44 14.27
CA ARG A 175 -12.81 -18.50 13.48
C ARG A 175 -12.14 -17.94 12.23
N THR A 176 -10.85 -18.22 12.08
CA THR A 176 -10.11 -17.93 10.84
C THR A 176 -10.33 -19.05 9.83
N LEU A 177 -11.41 -18.98 9.04
CA LEU A 177 -11.56 -19.91 7.91
C LEU A 177 -10.64 -19.43 6.75
N GLY A 178 -9.77 -20.31 6.26
CA GLY A 178 -9.08 -20.09 4.99
C GLY A 178 -10.07 -20.14 3.83
N VAL A 179 -9.83 -19.37 2.77
CA VAL A 179 -10.58 -19.54 1.51
C VAL A 179 -10.04 -20.80 0.84
N LYS A 180 -10.46 -21.99 1.29
CA LYS A 180 -10.24 -23.23 0.54
C LYS A 180 -11.32 -23.33 -0.53
N LEU A 181 -10.93 -23.22 -1.80
CA LEU A 181 -11.76 -23.63 -2.93
C LEU A 181 -11.67 -25.16 -3.05
N GLY A 182 -12.77 -25.87 -2.88
CA GLY A 182 -12.82 -27.29 -3.24
C GLY A 182 -14.00 -28.08 -2.68
N GLU A 183 -14.38 -27.86 -1.44
CA GLU A 183 -15.40 -28.70 -0.81
C GLU A 183 -16.55 -27.90 -0.23
N LYS A 184 -17.75 -28.43 -0.46
CA LYS A 184 -19.03 -27.92 0.04
C LYS A 184 -18.88 -27.62 1.53
N MET A 185 -18.86 -26.34 1.87
CA MET A 185 -19.10 -25.93 3.24
C MET A 185 -20.60 -26.13 3.50
N VAL A 186 -20.94 -27.28 4.08
CA VAL A 186 -22.28 -27.57 4.56
C VAL A 186 -22.53 -26.65 5.76
N THR A 187 -23.11 -25.49 5.50
CA THR A 187 -23.73 -24.68 6.55
C THR A 187 -25.13 -25.24 6.80
N LEU A 188 -25.36 -25.71 8.03
CA LEU A 188 -26.70 -25.93 8.56
C LEU A 188 -27.56 -24.69 8.27
N GLY A 189 -28.58 -24.90 7.44
CA GLY A 189 -29.75 -24.03 7.28
C GLY A 189 -29.46 -22.59 6.89
N TYR A 190 -29.20 -22.32 5.61
CA TYR A 190 -29.85 -21.23 4.86
C TYR A 190 -29.47 -21.41 3.38
N VAL A 191 -30.48 -21.76 2.58
CA VAL A 191 -30.36 -21.91 1.12
C VAL A 191 -30.47 -20.51 0.52
N GLU A 192 -29.41 -19.97 -0.07
CA GLU A 192 -29.55 -19.01 -1.16
C GLU A 192 -28.51 -19.27 -2.27
N THR A 193 -29.07 -19.34 -3.47
CA THR A 193 -28.49 -19.68 -4.76
C THR A 193 -27.37 -18.73 -5.18
N TRP A 194 -26.20 -19.28 -5.54
CA TRP A 194 -25.17 -18.54 -6.29
C TRP A 194 -25.09 -19.07 -7.72
N LEU A 195 -25.78 -18.36 -8.61
CA LEU A 195 -25.63 -18.49 -10.05
C LEU A 195 -24.18 -18.19 -10.44
N GLY A 196 -23.55 -19.23 -10.99
CA GLY A 196 -22.51 -19.22 -12.00
C GLY A 196 -21.58 -18.02 -12.07
N LEU A 197 -20.42 -18.11 -11.41
CA LEU A 197 -19.18 -17.49 -11.87
C LEU A 197 -18.04 -18.48 -11.62
N LYS A 198 -17.84 -19.36 -12.61
CA LYS A 198 -16.62 -20.17 -12.74
C LYS A 198 -15.41 -19.25 -12.99
N ALA A 199 -14.27 -19.72 -12.50
CA ALA A 199 -12.89 -19.38 -12.88
C ALA A 199 -12.26 -18.09 -12.30
N CYS A 200 -11.44 -18.30 -11.27
CA CYS A 200 -10.14 -17.64 -11.11
C CYS A 200 -9.33 -18.54 -10.16
N VAL A 201 -8.64 -19.54 -10.74
CA VAL A 201 -7.66 -20.39 -10.05
C VAL A 201 -6.37 -19.59 -9.99
N VAL A 202 -5.95 -19.25 -8.78
CA VAL A 202 -4.54 -19.05 -8.38
C VAL A 202 -4.43 -19.61 -6.98
#